data_AF-A0A1X1QU35-F1
#
_entry.id   AF-A0A1X1QU35-F1
#
_cell.length_a   1.000
_cell.length_b   1.000
_cell.length_c   1.000
_cell.angle_alpha   90.00
_cell.angle_beta   90.00
_cell.angle_gamma   90.00
#
_symmetry.space_group_name_H-M   'P 1'
#
loop_
_entity.id
_entity.type
_entity.pdbx_description
1 polymer ?
#
loop_
_entity_poly.entity_id
_entity_poly.type
_entity_poly.pdbx_seq_one_letter_code
_entity_poly.pdbx_strand_id
1 'polypeptide(L)'
;MGFLEVKRIRYYSRDLLNYLRYGSDAPKSSELCFIEPAKIKTMLHVSTGFTRKDTGGVLEGDWDNGQVSLDKLEKYQICLRHFVKGLPWDDAGAIKNMQLLISRYSKADHCVNEEDIYKRYAKLDELYVFLKKGGAFKTRKEMLGKQWFRNRGGYMYTLIEKVLPCLGVVVATV
;
A
#
# COMPACT_ATOMS: atom_id res chain seq x y z
N MET A 1 -20.63 -5.20 -18.54
CA MET A 1 -20.76 -5.07 -17.07
C MET A 1 -20.40 -6.42 -16.44
N GLY A 2 -19.10 -6.80 -16.33
CA GLY A 2 -18.77 -8.21 -16.01
C GLY A 2 -17.35 -8.55 -15.50
N PHE A 3 -16.34 -7.70 -15.66
CA PHE A 3 -14.96 -8.05 -15.23
C PHE A 3 -14.61 -7.61 -13.80
N LEU A 4 -15.34 -6.63 -13.26
CA LEU A 4 -15.15 -6.09 -11.90
C LEU A 4 -15.86 -6.93 -10.83
N GLU A 5 -16.99 -7.57 -11.16
CA GLU A 5 -17.76 -8.39 -10.22
C GLU A 5 -17.09 -9.74 -9.95
N VAL A 6 -16.64 -10.46 -10.99
CA VAL A 6 -15.95 -11.76 -10.84
C VAL A 6 -14.69 -11.64 -9.95
N LYS A 7 -13.95 -10.54 -10.06
CA LYS A 7 -12.77 -10.27 -9.20
C LYS A 7 -13.13 -10.05 -7.73
N ARG A 8 -14.37 -9.69 -7.40
CA ARG A 8 -14.84 -9.46 -6.03
C ARG A 8 -15.35 -10.73 -5.37
N ILE A 9 -16.00 -11.62 -6.13
CA ILE A 9 -16.49 -12.91 -5.64
C ILE A 9 -15.38 -13.67 -4.93
N ARG A 10 -14.19 -13.75 -5.54
CA ARG A 10 -13.02 -14.43 -4.94
C ARG A 10 -12.67 -13.91 -3.54
N TYR A 11 -12.79 -12.60 -3.28
CA TYR A 11 -12.50 -12.05 -1.95
C TYR A 11 -13.58 -12.43 -0.96
N TYR A 12 -14.86 -12.32 -1.33
CA TYR A 12 -15.96 -12.74 -0.46
C TYR A 12 -15.94 -14.23 -0.16
N SER A 13 -15.61 -15.07 -1.14
CA SER A 13 -15.44 -16.51 -0.94
C SER A 13 -14.31 -16.80 0.04
N ARG A 14 -13.16 -16.11 -0.07
CA ARG A 14 -12.07 -16.24 0.90
C ARG A 14 -12.49 -15.81 2.28
N ASP A 15 -13.14 -14.66 2.41
CA ASP A 15 -13.59 -14.15 3.71
C ASP A 15 -14.56 -15.12 4.38
N LEU A 16 -15.48 -15.72 3.60
CA LEU A 16 -16.42 -16.73 4.11
C LEU A 16 -15.68 -17.98 4.57
N LEU A 17 -14.74 -18.49 3.78
CA LEU A 17 -13.95 -19.67 4.16
C LEU A 17 -13.11 -19.40 5.42
N ASN A 18 -12.49 -18.23 5.52
CA ASN A 18 -11.77 -17.80 6.71
C ASN A 18 -12.69 -17.71 7.93
N TYR A 19 -13.88 -17.11 7.77
CA TYR A 19 -14.87 -17.02 8.85
C TYR A 19 -15.29 -18.41 9.35
N LEU A 20 -15.56 -19.35 8.43
CA LEU A 20 -15.95 -20.72 8.78
C LEU A 20 -14.81 -21.48 9.47
N ARG A 21 -13.55 -21.22 9.12
CA ARG A 21 -12.38 -21.94 9.66
C ARG A 21 -11.82 -21.33 10.94
N TYR A 22 -11.82 -20.01 11.07
CA TYR A 22 -11.13 -19.27 12.13
C TYR A 22 -12.06 -18.37 12.97
N GLY A 23 -13.36 -18.33 12.67
CA GLY A 23 -14.35 -17.59 13.43
C GLY A 23 -14.55 -16.13 12.99
N SER A 24 -15.27 -15.36 13.82
CA SER A 24 -15.68 -13.98 13.50
C SER A 24 -14.53 -13.00 13.33
N ASP A 25 -13.41 -13.28 13.99
CA ASP A 25 -12.22 -12.43 14.00
C ASP A 25 -11.25 -12.76 12.85
N ALA A 26 -11.65 -13.67 11.96
CA ALA A 26 -10.83 -14.05 10.82
C ALA A 26 -10.60 -12.86 9.87
N PRO A 27 -9.38 -12.74 9.31
CA PRO A 27 -9.02 -11.59 8.52
C PRO A 27 -9.79 -11.52 7.21
N LYS A 28 -10.16 -10.30 6.83
CA LYS A 28 -10.88 -10.01 5.58
C LYS A 28 -9.96 -9.41 4.53
N SER A 29 -10.16 -9.78 3.27
CA SER A 29 -9.41 -9.20 2.16
C SER A 29 -9.56 -7.68 2.09
N SER A 30 -8.46 -6.94 2.05
CA SER A 30 -8.45 -5.46 2.00
C SER A 30 -9.24 -4.78 3.13
N GLU A 31 -9.34 -5.42 4.30
CA GLU A 31 -9.96 -4.89 5.52
C GLU A 31 -9.31 -3.59 5.99
N LEU A 32 -10.10 -2.58 6.39
CA LEU A 32 -9.61 -1.34 7.00
C LEU A 32 -9.10 -1.62 8.41
N CYS A 33 -8.20 -0.77 8.88
CA CYS A 33 -7.07 -1.06 9.71
C CYS A 33 -6.36 0.20 10.27
N PHE A 34 -6.73 0.71 11.45
CA PHE A 34 -6.05 1.61 12.44
C PHE A 34 -4.55 1.50 12.91
N ILE A 35 -3.48 1.43 12.09
CA ILE A 35 -2.09 1.26 12.63
C ILE A 35 -1.52 2.63 12.98
N GLU A 36 -0.73 2.74 14.04
CA GLU A 36 0.19 3.86 14.25
C GLU A 36 1.38 3.77 13.27
N PRO A 37 1.50 4.65 12.25
CA PRO A 37 2.48 4.48 11.18
C PRO A 37 3.93 4.42 11.65
N ALA A 38 4.25 5.09 12.78
CA ALA A 38 5.58 5.11 13.38
C ALA A 38 6.06 3.72 13.87
N LYS A 39 5.14 2.77 14.11
CA LYS A 39 5.47 1.40 14.51
C LYS A 39 5.87 0.50 13.34
N ILE A 40 5.61 0.91 12.10
CA ILE A 40 5.92 0.11 10.90
C ILE A 40 7.41 0.27 10.59
N LYS A 41 8.17 -0.84 10.68
CA LYS A 41 9.62 -0.84 10.42
C LYS A 41 10.04 -1.67 9.21
N THR A 42 9.20 -2.63 8.82
CA THR A 42 9.49 -3.58 7.74
C THR A 42 8.29 -3.71 6.81
N MET A 43 8.54 -4.28 5.63
CA MET A 43 7.50 -4.77 4.73
C MET A 43 7.97 -6.02 4.00
N LEU A 44 7.03 -6.85 3.50
CA LEU A 44 7.39 -7.94 2.58
C LEU A 44 7.92 -7.36 1.28
N HIS A 45 9.08 -7.87 0.86
CA HIS A 45 9.70 -7.50 -0.39
C HIS A 45 8.92 -8.05 -1.59
N VAL A 46 8.97 -7.36 -2.73
CA VAL A 46 8.26 -7.78 -3.95
C VAL A 46 8.69 -9.17 -4.45
N SER A 47 9.90 -9.62 -4.12
CA SER A 47 10.39 -10.96 -4.46
C SER A 47 9.61 -12.10 -3.82
N THR A 48 8.85 -11.83 -2.75
CA THR A 48 7.95 -12.81 -2.14
C THR A 48 6.78 -13.18 -3.05
N GLY A 49 6.51 -12.39 -4.09
CA GLY A 49 5.39 -12.61 -5.00
C GLY A 49 4.03 -12.21 -4.43
N PHE A 50 3.96 -11.79 -3.15
CA PHE A 50 2.72 -11.33 -2.56
C PHE A 50 2.26 -10.00 -3.17
N THR A 51 0.97 -9.92 -3.45
CA THR A 51 0.33 -8.74 -4.03
C THR A 51 -0.90 -8.33 -3.23
N ARG A 52 -1.52 -7.20 -3.60
CA ARG A 52 -2.82 -6.75 -3.03
C ARG A 52 -3.91 -7.83 -3.05
N LYS A 53 -3.82 -8.75 -4.01
CA LYS A 53 -4.79 -9.85 -4.20
C LYS A 53 -4.72 -10.90 -3.09
N ASP A 54 -3.65 -10.90 -2.31
CA ASP A 54 -3.34 -11.93 -1.33
C ASP A 54 -3.66 -11.48 0.10
N THR A 55 -4.13 -10.23 0.26
CA THR A 55 -4.67 -9.70 1.51
C THR A 55 -5.80 -10.58 2.07
N GLY A 56 -5.79 -10.76 3.39
CA GLY A 56 -6.76 -11.59 4.12
C GLY A 56 -6.60 -13.08 3.86
N GLY A 57 -5.47 -13.56 3.34
CA GLY A 57 -5.16 -14.99 3.31
C GLY A 57 -4.47 -15.40 4.61
N VAL A 58 -4.89 -16.51 5.20
CA VAL A 58 -4.22 -17.15 6.35
C VAL A 58 -3.25 -18.18 5.78
N LEU A 59 -1.96 -18.07 6.11
CA LEU A 59 -0.89 -18.94 5.60
C LEU A 59 -0.07 -19.45 6.78
N GLU A 60 0.29 -20.72 6.71
CA GLU A 60 1.20 -21.36 7.67
C GLU A 60 2.66 -21.25 7.17
N GLY A 61 3.61 -21.53 8.05
CA GLY A 61 5.04 -21.51 7.75
C GLY A 61 5.66 -20.11 7.64
N ASP A 62 6.85 -20.04 7.03
CA ASP A 62 7.72 -18.86 7.09
C ASP A 62 7.48 -17.87 5.94
N TRP A 63 6.21 -17.50 5.73
CA TRP A 63 5.80 -16.56 4.69
C TRP A 63 6.43 -15.15 4.88
N ASP A 64 6.93 -14.88 6.08
CA ASP A 64 7.49 -13.62 6.54
C ASP A 64 9.00 -13.49 6.39
N ASN A 65 9.71 -14.54 5.95
CA ASN A 65 11.17 -14.53 5.74
C ASN A 65 11.63 -13.49 4.69
N GLY A 66 10.74 -13.01 3.82
CA GLY A 66 11.05 -12.03 2.78
C GLY A 66 10.93 -10.57 3.19
N GLN A 67 11.06 -10.24 4.48
CA GLN A 67 10.98 -8.88 4.98
C GLN A 67 12.19 -8.02 4.59
N VAL A 68 11.91 -6.76 4.29
CA VAL A 68 12.91 -5.70 4.14
C VAL A 68 12.54 -4.53 5.02
N SER A 69 13.55 -3.85 5.57
CA SER A 69 13.29 -2.64 6.35
C SER A 69 12.89 -1.49 5.44
N LEU A 70 11.99 -0.63 5.94
CA LEU A 70 11.49 0.52 5.19
C LEU A 70 12.61 1.51 4.84
N ASP A 71 13.62 1.64 5.70
CA ASP A 71 14.77 2.50 5.48
C ASP A 71 15.63 2.06 4.28
N LYS A 72 15.57 0.80 3.88
CA LYS A 72 16.25 0.28 2.69
C LYS A 72 15.50 0.56 1.39
N LEU A 73 14.26 1.06 1.46
CA LEU A 73 13.45 1.31 0.29
C LEU A 73 13.78 2.67 -0.33
N GLU A 74 14.19 2.67 -1.59
CA GLU A 74 14.56 3.89 -2.30
C GLU A 74 13.43 4.93 -2.27
N LYS A 75 12.17 4.52 -2.51
CA LYS A 75 11.01 5.44 -2.44
C LYS A 75 10.85 6.09 -1.06
N TYR A 76 11.15 5.37 0.02
CA TYR A 76 11.09 5.91 1.37
C TYR A 76 12.23 6.91 1.62
N GLN A 77 13.45 6.56 1.20
CA GLN A 77 14.61 7.44 1.31
C GLN A 77 14.48 8.73 0.49
N ILE A 78 13.89 8.66 -0.70
CA ILE A 78 13.53 9.84 -1.51
C ILE A 78 12.60 10.77 -0.71
N CYS A 79 11.53 10.23 -0.12
CA CYS A 79 10.60 11.03 0.69
C CYS A 79 11.28 11.66 1.91
N LEU A 80 12.19 10.96 2.59
CA LEU A 80 12.97 11.53 3.69
C LEU A 80 13.87 12.68 3.22
N ARG A 81 14.59 12.50 2.11
CA ARG A 81 15.42 13.55 1.52
C ARG A 81 14.61 14.79 1.16
N HIS A 82 13.45 14.61 0.56
CA HIS A 82 12.60 15.72 0.16
C HIS A 82 11.91 16.40 1.35
N PHE A 83 11.07 15.67 2.09
CA PHE A 83 10.21 16.29 3.11
C PHE A 83 10.92 16.59 4.44
N VAL A 84 12.00 15.86 4.78
CA VAL A 84 12.73 16.05 6.04
C VAL A 84 13.98 16.89 5.82
N LYS A 85 14.75 16.62 4.77
CA LYS A 85 16.00 17.36 4.48
C LYS A 85 15.80 18.56 3.57
N GLY A 86 14.61 18.76 3.00
CA GLY A 86 14.28 19.93 2.17
C GLY A 86 14.89 19.91 0.77
N LEU A 87 15.36 18.75 0.27
CA LEU A 87 15.92 18.66 -1.07
C LEU A 87 14.82 18.73 -2.14
N PRO A 88 15.02 19.41 -3.28
CA PRO A 88 14.15 19.29 -4.45
C PRO A 88 13.97 17.83 -4.87
N TRP A 89 12.85 17.50 -5.51
CA TRP A 89 12.56 16.12 -5.94
C TRP A 89 13.63 15.52 -6.86
N ASP A 90 14.28 16.34 -7.68
CA ASP A 90 15.37 15.90 -8.55
C ASP A 90 16.61 15.51 -7.74
N ASP A 91 17.09 16.39 -6.87
CA ASP A 91 18.21 16.13 -5.95
C ASP A 91 17.91 15.01 -4.96
N ALA A 92 16.65 14.83 -4.58
CA ALA A 92 16.19 13.71 -3.77
C ALA A 92 16.24 12.38 -4.54
N GLY A 93 16.48 12.38 -5.86
CA GLY A 93 16.60 11.19 -6.71
C GLY A 93 15.27 10.68 -7.27
N ALA A 94 14.19 11.43 -7.10
CA ALA A 94 12.83 10.99 -7.42
C ALA A 94 12.59 10.92 -8.93
N ILE A 95 13.02 11.96 -9.65
CA ILE A 95 12.87 12.09 -11.11
C ILE A 95 13.63 10.96 -11.80
N LYS A 96 14.92 10.81 -11.49
CA LYS A 96 15.78 9.73 -12.01
C LYS A 96 15.24 8.34 -11.69
N ASN A 97 14.75 8.11 -10.47
CA ASN A 97 14.16 6.82 -10.09
C ASN A 97 12.93 6.50 -10.93
N MET A 98 12.02 7.47 -11.13
CA MET A 98 10.83 7.29 -11.94
C MET A 98 11.16 7.06 -13.42
N GLN A 99 12.11 7.81 -13.99
CA GLN A 99 12.59 7.60 -15.35
C GLN A 99 13.13 6.17 -15.55
N LEU A 100 13.90 5.65 -14.59
CA LEU A 100 14.41 4.27 -14.62
C LEU A 100 13.27 3.23 -14.57
N LEU A 101 12.22 3.48 -13.77
CA LEU A 101 11.08 2.58 -13.70
C LEU A 101 10.25 2.62 -14.99
N ILE A 102 10.06 3.80 -15.59
CA ILE A 102 9.36 3.95 -16.87
C ILE A 102 10.14 3.28 -17.99
N SER A 103 11.47 3.44 -18.05
CA SER A 103 12.28 2.77 -19.09
C SER A 103 12.22 1.25 -18.96
N ARG A 104 12.18 0.72 -17.73
CA ARG A 104 12.11 -0.73 -17.48
C ARG A 104 10.72 -1.33 -17.68
N TYR A 105 9.65 -0.62 -17.34
CA TYR A 105 8.29 -1.17 -17.27
C TYR A 105 7.29 -0.46 -18.20
N SER A 106 7.77 0.44 -19.05
CA SER A 106 7.01 1.36 -19.92
C SER A 106 6.09 2.35 -19.18
N LYS A 107 5.84 2.14 -17.88
CA LYS A 107 5.04 3.01 -17.01
C LYS A 107 5.36 2.73 -15.55
N ALA A 108 5.24 3.75 -14.70
CA ALA A 108 5.39 3.61 -13.25
C ALA A 108 4.48 4.61 -12.54
N ASP A 109 3.79 4.20 -11.47
CA ASP A 109 2.91 5.08 -10.67
C ASP A 109 1.96 5.99 -11.50
N HIS A 110 1.46 5.48 -12.64
CA HIS A 110 0.63 6.20 -13.63
C HIS A 110 1.35 7.26 -14.48
N CYS A 111 2.67 7.38 -14.39
CA CYS A 111 3.50 8.21 -15.26
C CYS A 111 4.00 7.38 -16.45
N VAL A 112 3.96 7.96 -17.65
CA VAL A 112 4.54 7.38 -18.87
C VAL A 112 5.61 8.27 -19.50
N ASN A 113 5.71 9.52 -19.07
CA ASN A 113 6.68 10.49 -19.57
C ASN A 113 7.15 11.43 -18.45
N GLU A 114 8.08 12.33 -18.78
CA GLU A 114 8.65 13.30 -17.85
C GLU A 114 7.62 14.31 -17.30
N GLU A 115 6.72 14.80 -18.15
CA GLU A 115 5.67 15.74 -17.74
C GLU A 115 4.77 15.14 -16.65
N ASP A 116 4.41 13.85 -16.77
CA ASP A 116 3.66 13.13 -15.75
C ASP A 116 4.41 13.01 -14.43
N ILE A 117 5.74 12.82 -14.49
CA ILE A 117 6.59 12.72 -13.30
C ILE A 117 6.54 14.03 -12.51
N TYR A 118 6.77 15.17 -13.18
CA TYR A 118 6.71 16.47 -12.53
C TYR A 118 5.32 16.79 -11.99
N LYS A 119 4.26 16.53 -12.77
CA LYS A 119 2.86 16.70 -12.31
C LYS A 119 2.56 15.85 -11.07
N ARG A 120 3.08 14.63 -11.01
CA ARG A 120 2.89 13.74 -9.86
C ARG A 120 3.54 14.30 -8.60
N TYR A 121 4.79 14.75 -8.69
CA TYR A 121 5.52 15.24 -7.52
C TYR A 121 5.01 16.61 -7.05
N ALA A 122 4.61 17.51 -7.96
CA ALA A 122 3.93 18.75 -7.59
C ALA A 122 2.64 18.49 -6.78
N LYS A 123 1.82 17.52 -7.19
CA LYS A 123 0.63 17.11 -6.42
C LYS A 123 0.95 16.53 -5.04
N LEU A 124 2.10 15.87 -4.89
CA LEU A 124 2.54 15.36 -3.59
C LEU A 124 2.93 16.51 -2.65
N ASP A 125 3.58 17.55 -3.18
CA ASP A 125 3.91 18.75 -2.40
C ASP A 125 2.67 19.52 -1.97
N GLU A 126 1.72 19.70 -2.88
CA GLU A 126 0.41 20.29 -2.58
C GLU A 126 -0.30 19.54 -1.45
N LEU A 127 -0.34 18.20 -1.55
CA LEU A 127 -0.94 17.35 -0.53
C LEU A 127 -0.20 17.46 0.80
N TYR A 128 1.13 17.45 0.79
CA TYR A 128 1.94 17.58 2.00
C TYR A 128 1.71 18.93 2.69
N VAL A 129 1.73 20.03 1.93
CA VAL A 129 1.46 21.38 2.45
C VAL A 129 0.05 21.47 3.03
N PHE A 130 -0.94 20.90 2.35
CA PHE A 130 -2.32 20.83 2.85
C PHE A 130 -2.40 20.09 4.19
N LEU A 131 -1.81 18.91 4.30
CA LEU A 131 -1.82 18.11 5.53
C LEU A 131 -1.05 18.82 6.66
N LYS A 132 0.10 19.44 6.36
CA LYS A 132 0.91 20.17 7.35
C LYS A 132 0.17 21.38 7.92
N LYS A 133 -0.74 22.00 7.16
CA LYS A 133 -1.59 23.10 7.60
C LYS A 133 -2.83 22.67 8.40
N GLY A 134 -2.95 21.38 8.75
CA GLY A 134 -4.09 20.83 9.47
C GLY A 134 -5.20 20.27 8.57
N GLY A 135 -4.93 20.13 7.27
CA GLY A 135 -5.81 19.40 6.37
C GLY A 135 -5.90 17.92 6.77
N ALA A 136 -7.04 17.30 6.48
CA ALA A 136 -7.28 15.89 6.77
C ALA A 136 -7.34 15.06 5.48
N PHE A 137 -6.91 13.81 5.56
CA PHE A 137 -7.18 12.86 4.49
C PHE A 137 -8.68 12.67 4.30
N LYS A 138 -9.10 12.45 3.06
CA LYS A 138 -10.48 12.07 2.76
C LYS A 138 -10.81 10.76 3.46
N THR A 139 -11.94 10.75 4.16
CA THR A 139 -12.52 9.54 4.72
C THR A 139 -13.01 8.62 3.60
N ARG A 140 -13.23 7.34 3.94
CA ARG A 140 -13.83 6.39 3.01
C ARG A 140 -15.19 6.86 2.49
N LYS A 141 -15.98 7.53 3.33
CA LYS A 141 -17.29 8.08 2.97
C LYS A 141 -17.18 9.26 2.02
N GLU A 142 -16.04 9.94 1.93
CA GLU A 142 -15.84 11.06 1.00
C GLU A 142 -15.24 10.61 -0.34
N MET A 143 -14.69 9.39 -0.39
CA MET A 143 -14.11 8.79 -1.60
C MET A 143 -15.16 8.05 -2.46
N LEU A 144 -16.45 8.41 -2.37
CA LEU A 144 -17.60 7.65 -2.92
C LEU A 144 -17.42 7.32 -4.41
N GLY A 145 -17.41 6.01 -4.71
CA GLY A 145 -17.43 5.49 -6.06
C GLY A 145 -17.47 3.96 -6.07
N LYS A 146 -18.20 3.36 -7.03
CA LYS A 146 -18.34 1.90 -7.18
C LYS A 146 -17.02 1.14 -7.39
N GLN A 147 -15.90 1.85 -7.53
CA GLN A 147 -14.58 1.30 -7.85
C GLN A 147 -13.81 0.80 -6.61
N TRP A 148 -14.07 1.38 -5.44
CA TRP A 148 -13.32 1.12 -4.21
C TRP A 148 -13.90 -0.08 -3.45
N PHE A 149 -13.15 -1.19 -3.39
CA PHE A 149 -13.52 -2.39 -2.64
C PHE A 149 -12.84 -2.37 -1.27
N ARG A 150 -13.61 -2.17 -0.18
CA ARG A 150 -13.05 -1.94 1.17
C ARG A 150 -11.96 -0.86 1.13
N ASN A 151 -10.72 -1.14 1.57
CA ASN A 151 -9.60 -0.20 1.47
C ASN A 151 -8.70 -0.42 0.22
N ARG A 152 -9.18 -1.16 -0.78
CA ARG A 152 -8.44 -1.37 -2.03
C ARG A 152 -8.34 -0.04 -2.77
N GLY A 153 -7.20 0.63 -2.64
CA GLY A 153 -7.00 2.00 -3.12
C GLY A 153 -6.26 2.91 -2.16
N GLY A 154 -6.26 2.57 -0.86
CA GLY A 154 -5.46 3.25 0.14
C GLY A 154 -3.99 2.87 0.13
N TYR A 155 -3.25 3.39 1.11
CA TYR A 155 -1.86 3.04 1.39
C TYR A 155 -1.73 1.57 1.76
N MET A 156 -0.64 0.91 1.34
CA MET A 156 -0.41 -0.51 1.55
C MET A 156 0.98 -0.72 2.17
N TYR A 157 1.01 -1.37 3.32
CA TYR A 157 2.20 -1.92 3.98
C TYR A 157 1.89 -3.37 4.36
N THR A 158 2.91 -4.23 4.37
CA THR A 158 2.76 -5.62 4.86
C THR A 158 3.41 -5.74 6.22
N LEU A 159 2.69 -6.27 7.21
CA LEU A 159 3.12 -6.33 8.62
C LEU A 159 3.23 -7.78 9.08
N ILE A 160 4.17 -8.03 10.00
CA ILE A 160 4.44 -9.36 10.59
C ILE A 160 4.41 -9.29 12.14
N GLU A 161 3.69 -10.27 12.69
CA GLU A 161 3.43 -10.70 14.08
C GLU A 161 2.46 -9.96 15.04
N LYS A 162 1.59 -10.81 15.62
CA LYS A 162 0.76 -10.78 16.83
C LYS A 162 -0.33 -9.71 17.01
N VAL A 163 -1.55 -10.15 16.69
CA VAL A 163 -2.89 -9.77 17.19
C VAL A 163 -3.16 -8.28 17.48
N LEU A 164 -4.08 -7.73 16.66
CA LEU A 164 -4.90 -6.52 16.84
C LEU A 164 -4.22 -5.15 16.76
N PRO A 165 -4.97 -4.19 16.18
CA PRO A 165 -5.34 -4.20 14.79
C PRO A 165 -4.29 -3.31 14.08
N CYS A 166 -3.96 -3.56 12.80
CA CYS A 166 -4.50 -2.76 11.72
C CYS A 166 -3.87 -2.92 10.29
N LEU A 167 -4.26 -2.16 9.25
CA LEU A 167 -4.36 -2.50 7.80
C LEU A 167 -3.08 -3.04 7.15
N GLY A 168 -3.10 -4.32 6.81
CA GLY A 168 -2.08 -4.98 6.00
C GLY A 168 -2.60 -6.33 5.54
N VAL A 169 -1.83 -7.06 4.73
CA VAL A 169 -2.08 -8.49 4.57
C VAL A 169 -2.01 -9.10 5.98
N VAL A 170 -3.14 -9.43 6.59
CA VAL A 170 -3.16 -10.30 7.76
C VAL A 170 -2.99 -11.70 7.21
N VAL A 171 -1.77 -12.20 7.29
CA VAL A 171 -1.49 -13.62 7.27
C VAL A 171 -1.43 -14.03 8.73
N ALA A 172 -2.51 -14.62 9.22
CA ALA A 172 -2.49 -15.24 10.54
C ALA A 172 -1.84 -16.62 10.43
N THR A 173 -1.08 -17.01 11.45
CA THR A 173 -0.68 -18.39 11.73
C THR A 173 -1.60 -18.95 12.82
N VAL A 174 -1.79 -20.28 12.80
CA VAL A 174 -2.42 -21.04 13.89
C VAL A 174 -1.37 -21.39 14.93
#